data_AF-A0A016WL19-F1
#
_entry.id   AF-A0A016WL19-F1
#
_cell.length_a   1.000
_cell.length_b   1.000
_cell.length_c   1.000
_cell.angle_alpha   90.00
_cell.angle_beta   90.00
_cell.angle_gamma   90.00
#
_symmetry.space_group_name_H-M   'P 1'
#
loop_
_entity.id
_entity.type
_entity.pdbx_description
1 polymer ?
#
loop_
_entity_poly.entity_id
_entity_poly.type
_entity_poly.pdbx_seq_one_letter_code
_entity_poly.pdbx_strand_id
1 'polypeptide(L)'
;MSPPCQPFTKKGLRKGIDDHRCDSLMMLMEKLKEMKNRPSFILLENVVGFEESSAHDAVIDTLHDLNYGTKECILSPLQFGVPNSRPRYYLIASTRFPVRDTAEEISGCFPQESSAEREHISSFVDASLHTPSLFLDKDVIQRYGRALDVIIPSSTRSACFTKSYGSYISGCGSYFCDRPDFVCDSRLTNTALDNPDNLVEALRRLSPREVANLMCFPKDFEVPPDVSDRQMYQCLGNSINVRVVSSILRLLLHS
;
A
#
# COMPACT_ATOMS: atom_id res chain seq x y z
N MET A 1 -0.73 8.60 -12.00
CA MET A 1 0.73 8.49 -11.82
C MET A 1 1.03 8.13 -10.37
N SER A 2 2.14 7.44 -10.12
CA SER A 2 2.64 7.13 -8.76
C SER A 2 4.17 7.33 -8.77
N PRO A 3 4.64 8.58 -8.53
CA PRO A 3 6.06 8.91 -8.59
C PRO A 3 6.83 8.29 -7.39
N PRO A 4 8.16 8.10 -7.50
CA PRO A 4 8.96 7.49 -6.44
C PRO A 4 8.87 8.23 -5.09
N CYS A 5 8.53 7.51 -4.02
CA CYS A 5 8.18 8.10 -2.72
C CYS A 5 9.37 8.46 -1.79
N GLN A 6 10.61 8.15 -2.19
CA GLN A 6 11.72 8.03 -1.22
C GLN A 6 12.37 9.32 -0.67
N PRO A 7 12.08 10.55 -1.13
CA PRO A 7 12.44 11.76 -0.37
C PRO A 7 11.53 11.99 0.86
N PHE A 8 10.31 11.43 0.87
CA PHE A 8 9.20 11.89 1.73
C PHE A 8 8.85 10.95 2.90
N THR A 9 9.55 9.82 3.03
CA THR A 9 9.31 8.88 4.14
C THR A 9 9.94 9.36 5.46
N LYS A 10 9.34 9.03 6.62
CA LYS A 10 9.86 9.39 7.96
C LYS A 10 11.34 9.01 8.24
N LYS A 11 11.93 8.11 7.44
CA LYS A 11 13.34 7.67 7.54
C LYS A 11 14.28 8.32 6.49
N GLY A 12 13.76 9.16 5.59
CA GLY A 12 14.55 9.85 4.58
C GLY A 12 15.21 11.12 5.12
N LEU A 13 16.29 11.57 4.47
CA LEU A 13 17.04 12.79 4.82
C LEU A 13 16.26 14.11 4.61
N ARG A 14 14.94 14.06 4.34
CA ARG A 14 14.05 15.21 4.08
C ARG A 14 14.67 16.28 3.16
N LYS A 15 15.36 15.84 2.09
CA LYS A 15 16.00 16.75 1.13
C LYS A 15 15.00 17.45 0.19
N GLY A 16 13.70 17.13 0.27
CA GLY A 16 12.65 17.82 -0.49
C GLY A 16 12.87 17.74 -2.01
N ILE A 17 12.83 18.90 -2.68
CA ILE A 17 13.04 19.07 -4.13
C ILE A 17 14.49 18.79 -4.54
N ASP A 18 15.48 18.97 -3.66
CA ASP A 18 16.91 18.74 -3.97
C ASP A 18 17.28 17.25 -4.04
N ASP A 19 16.29 16.36 -3.89
CA ASP A 19 16.45 14.94 -4.09
C ASP A 19 16.22 14.59 -5.56
N HIS A 20 17.25 14.07 -6.24
CA HIS A 20 17.20 13.65 -7.64
C HIS A 20 16.03 12.71 -7.99
N ARG A 21 15.43 12.06 -6.99
CA ARG A 21 14.28 11.18 -7.19
C ARG A 21 12.98 11.97 -7.46
N CYS A 22 12.93 13.26 -7.14
CA CYS A 22 11.87 14.21 -7.51
C CYS A 22 11.99 14.72 -8.95
N ASP A 23 13.16 14.64 -9.57
CA ASP A 23 13.47 15.26 -10.87
C ASP A 23 12.46 14.85 -11.95
N SER A 24 12.06 13.57 -11.97
CA SER A 24 11.08 13.07 -12.93
C SER A 24 9.68 13.68 -12.76
N LEU A 25 9.25 13.92 -11.52
CA LEU A 25 7.97 14.55 -11.22
C LEU A 25 8.01 16.03 -11.60
N MET A 26 9.10 16.74 -11.25
CA MET A 26 9.28 18.15 -11.60
C MET A 26 9.36 18.34 -13.11
N MET A 27 10.09 17.48 -13.81
CA MET A 27 10.13 17.48 -15.28
C MET A 27 8.74 17.28 -15.89
N LEU A 28 7.92 16.40 -15.31
CA LEU A 28 6.55 16.20 -15.77
C LEU A 28 5.68 17.45 -15.57
N MET A 29 5.85 18.17 -14.46
CA MET A 29 5.17 19.44 -14.20
C MET A 29 5.58 20.52 -15.20
N GLU A 30 6.88 20.64 -15.49
CA GLU A 30 7.37 21.55 -16.53
C GLU A 30 6.79 21.21 -17.92
N LYS A 31 6.77 19.93 -18.29
CA LYS A 31 6.14 19.51 -19.54
C LYS A 31 4.64 19.75 -19.59
N LEU A 32 3.93 19.64 -18.46
CA LEU A 32 2.51 19.97 -18.39
C LEU A 32 2.24 21.46 -18.72
N LYS A 33 3.14 22.36 -18.33
CA LYS A 33 3.05 23.79 -18.68
C LYS A 33 3.16 24.03 -20.18
N GLU A 34 4.04 23.28 -20.86
CA GLU A 34 4.28 23.38 -22.31
C GLU A 34 3.18 22.74 -23.19
N MET A 35 2.37 21.83 -22.64
CA MET A 35 1.36 21.10 -23.40
C MET A 35 0.26 22.02 -23.95
N LYS A 36 0.06 21.98 -25.28
CA LYS A 36 -1.08 22.64 -25.94
C LYS A 36 -2.42 22.01 -25.56
N ASN A 37 -2.48 20.68 -25.57
CA ASN A 37 -3.65 19.90 -25.20
C ASN A 37 -3.34 19.17 -23.88
N ARG A 38 -3.81 19.75 -22.77
CA ARG A 38 -3.54 19.23 -21.42
C ARG A 38 -4.56 18.14 -21.03
N PRO A 39 -4.18 17.17 -20.18
CA PRO A 39 -5.11 16.13 -19.71
C PRO A 39 -6.24 16.74 -18.88
N SER A 40 -7.50 16.38 -19.15
CA SER A 40 -8.64 16.90 -18.37
C SER A 40 -8.68 16.39 -16.92
N PHE A 41 -7.98 15.29 -16.64
CA PHE A 41 -7.90 14.67 -15.34
C PHE A 41 -6.49 14.18 -15.05
N ILE A 42 -6.05 14.39 -13.82
CA ILE A 42 -4.78 13.88 -13.30
C ILE A 42 -5.09 13.19 -11.97
N LEU A 43 -4.66 11.94 -11.84
CA LEU A 43 -4.66 11.21 -10.56
C LEU A 43 -3.20 10.95 -10.18
N LEU A 44 -2.82 11.35 -8.97
CA LEU A 44 -1.51 11.09 -8.39
C LEU A 44 -1.70 10.34 -7.07
N GLU A 45 -1.01 9.23 -6.91
CA GLU A 45 -0.90 8.47 -5.66
C GLU A 45 0.52 8.63 -5.10
N ASN A 46 0.64 8.79 -3.78
CA ASN A 46 1.93 8.84 -3.10
C ASN A 46 1.83 8.35 -1.65
N VAL A 47 2.97 8.28 -0.96
CA VAL A 47 3.01 7.97 0.47
C VAL A 47 2.43 9.10 1.32
N VAL A 48 1.87 8.74 2.47
CA VAL A 48 1.55 9.71 3.53
C VAL A 48 2.82 10.46 3.95
N GLY A 49 2.71 11.77 4.10
CA GLY A 49 3.81 12.72 4.29
C GLY A 49 4.27 13.38 2.99
N PHE A 50 3.74 13.00 1.82
CA PHE A 50 3.99 13.73 0.58
C PHE A 50 3.33 15.12 0.61
N GLU A 51 2.14 15.21 1.19
CA GLU A 51 1.36 16.43 1.43
C GLU A 51 2.06 17.47 2.31
N GLU A 52 3.16 17.09 2.98
CA GLU A 52 3.98 17.99 3.79
C GLU A 52 5.29 18.40 3.08
N SER A 53 5.43 18.05 1.80
CA SER A 53 6.70 18.20 1.07
C SER A 53 6.69 19.37 0.10
N SER A 54 7.87 19.98 -0.11
CA SER A 54 7.99 21.04 -1.12
C SER A 54 7.72 20.57 -2.55
N ALA A 55 7.88 19.27 -2.83
CA ALA A 55 7.51 18.70 -4.11
C ALA A 55 5.99 18.68 -4.32
N HIS A 56 5.22 18.51 -3.24
CA HIS A 56 3.77 18.66 -3.28
C HIS A 56 3.38 20.11 -3.54
N ASP A 57 3.96 21.07 -2.80
CA ASP A 57 3.71 22.50 -3.01
C ASP A 57 3.90 22.88 -4.49
N ALA A 58 5.03 22.47 -5.09
CA ALA A 58 5.32 22.74 -6.50
C ALA A 58 4.31 22.12 -7.49
N VAL A 59 3.76 20.93 -7.15
CA VAL A 59 2.71 20.28 -7.94
C VAL A 59 1.40 21.06 -7.83
N ILE A 60 1.00 21.44 -6.62
CA ILE A 60 -0.23 22.21 -6.38
C ILE A 60 -0.16 23.58 -7.07
N ASP A 61 0.94 24.32 -6.90
CA ASP A 61 1.15 25.61 -7.54
C ASP A 61 1.08 25.50 -9.06
N THR A 62 1.77 24.50 -9.65
CA THR A 62 1.72 24.26 -11.09
C THR A 62 0.31 23.95 -11.58
N LEU A 63 -0.44 23.12 -10.86
CA LEU A 63 -1.81 22.77 -11.24
C LEU A 63 -2.75 23.97 -11.13
N HIS A 64 -2.60 24.79 -10.08
CA HIS A 64 -3.38 26.01 -9.89
C HIS A 64 -3.08 27.05 -10.99
N ASP A 65 -1.81 27.29 -11.33
CA ASP A 65 -1.41 28.19 -12.42
C ASP A 65 -1.96 27.74 -13.78
N LEU A 66 -2.15 26.44 -13.95
CA LEU A 66 -2.74 25.83 -15.13
C LEU A 66 -4.28 25.70 -15.05
N ASN A 67 -4.93 26.32 -14.06
CA ASN A 67 -6.37 26.34 -13.84
C ASN A 67 -7.01 24.95 -13.65
N TYR A 68 -6.32 24.03 -12.97
CA TYR A 68 -6.94 22.82 -12.45
C TYR A 68 -7.54 23.10 -11.08
N GLY A 69 -8.76 22.62 -10.83
CA GLY A 69 -9.23 22.41 -9.47
C GLY A 69 -8.65 21.10 -8.92
N THR A 70 -8.26 21.10 -7.65
CA THR A 70 -7.62 19.96 -6.97
C THR A 70 -8.47 19.47 -5.80
N LYS A 71 -8.39 18.17 -5.54
CA LYS A 71 -8.95 17.52 -4.35
C LYS A 71 -7.95 16.48 -3.82
N GLU A 72 -7.77 16.46 -2.52
CA GLU A 72 -6.77 15.63 -1.84
C GLU A 72 -7.41 14.74 -0.78
N CYS A 73 -6.85 13.56 -0.53
CA CYS A 73 -7.28 12.69 0.56
C CYS A 73 -6.21 11.66 0.93
N ILE A 74 -6.28 11.15 2.15
CA ILE A 74 -5.53 9.95 2.56
C ILE A 74 -6.52 8.79 2.65
N LEU A 75 -6.24 7.71 1.93
CA LEU A 75 -7.10 6.53 1.90
C LEU A 75 -6.32 5.25 2.17
N SER A 76 -6.99 4.32 2.85
CA SER A 76 -6.48 2.99 3.21
C SER A 76 -7.44 1.92 2.70
N PRO A 77 -6.95 0.76 2.21
CA PRO A 77 -7.81 -0.34 1.78
C PRO A 77 -8.77 -0.85 2.89
N LEU A 78 -8.44 -0.59 4.17
CA LEU A 78 -9.32 -0.88 5.31
C LEU A 78 -10.70 -0.20 5.18
N GLN A 79 -10.78 0.99 4.57
CA GLN A 79 -12.03 1.72 4.31
C GLN A 79 -12.90 1.05 3.22
N PHE A 80 -12.29 0.16 2.43
CA PHE A 80 -12.91 -0.50 1.27
C PHE A 80 -13.14 -2.00 1.53
N GLY A 81 -13.22 -2.38 2.81
CA GLY A 81 -13.45 -3.75 3.26
C GLY A 81 -12.27 -4.70 3.09
N VAL A 82 -11.11 -4.21 2.62
CA VAL A 82 -9.92 -5.04 2.40
C VAL A 82 -9.11 -5.10 3.70
N PRO A 83 -8.77 -6.29 4.22
CA PRO A 83 -8.02 -6.45 5.46
C PRO A 83 -6.52 -6.16 5.29
N ASN A 84 -6.16 -4.99 4.75
CA ASN A 84 -4.78 -4.53 4.59
C ASN A 84 -4.63 -3.05 4.90
N SER A 85 -3.78 -2.72 5.89
CA SER A 85 -3.41 -1.34 6.19
C SER A 85 -2.39 -0.86 5.16
N ARG A 86 -2.79 0.10 4.32
CA ARG A 86 -1.91 0.74 3.33
C ARG A 86 -2.37 2.19 3.10
N PRO A 87 -2.22 3.08 4.09
CA PRO A 87 -2.60 4.48 3.92
C PRO A 87 -1.71 5.11 2.86
N ARG A 88 -2.34 5.82 1.92
CA ARG A 88 -1.70 6.54 0.83
C ARG A 88 -2.37 7.87 0.61
N TYR A 89 -1.56 8.85 0.25
CA TYR A 89 -2.01 10.14 -0.21
C TYR A 89 -2.48 10.03 -1.67
N TYR A 90 -3.59 10.69 -1.98
CA TYR A 90 -4.13 10.80 -3.32
C TYR A 90 -4.45 12.26 -3.63
N LEU A 91 -3.96 12.72 -4.78
CA LEU A 91 -4.31 14.00 -5.40
C LEU A 91 -5.06 13.75 -6.68
N ILE A 92 -6.17 14.45 -6.82
CA ILE A 92 -7.01 14.45 -8.01
C ILE A 92 -7.07 15.88 -8.51
N ALA A 93 -6.71 16.09 -9.77
CA ALA A 93 -6.82 17.39 -10.41
C ALA A 93 -7.69 17.28 -11.67
N SER A 94 -8.55 18.26 -11.89
CA SER A 94 -9.32 18.36 -13.13
C SER A 94 -9.53 19.81 -13.56
N THR A 95 -9.48 20.06 -14.86
CA THR A 95 -9.89 21.35 -15.44
C THR A 95 -11.41 21.55 -15.37
N ARG A 96 -12.17 20.52 -14.98
CA ARG A 96 -13.63 20.58 -14.78
C ARG A 96 -14.00 20.97 -13.36
N PHE A 97 -13.07 20.86 -12.42
CA PHE A 97 -13.30 21.25 -11.04
C PHE A 97 -13.14 22.76 -10.89
N PRO A 98 -13.92 23.40 -10.00
CA PRO A 98 -13.74 24.81 -9.71
C PRO A 98 -12.33 25.06 -9.16
N VAL A 99 -11.65 26.07 -9.69
CA VAL A 99 -10.25 26.43 -9.32
C VAL A 99 -10.18 27.02 -7.90
N ARG A 100 -11.29 27.55 -7.37
CA ARG A 100 -11.39 28.09 -6.01
C ARG A 100 -12.56 27.46 -5.26
N ASP A 101 -12.30 27.13 -3.99
CA ASP A 101 -13.29 26.84 -2.95
C ASP A 101 -14.42 25.87 -3.32
N THR A 102 -14.09 24.59 -3.37
CA THR A 102 -14.94 23.61 -2.67
C THR A 102 -14.02 22.70 -1.88
N ALA A 103 -13.82 23.04 -0.61
CA ALA A 103 -13.23 22.19 0.42
C ALA A 103 -14.09 20.93 0.70
N GLU A 104 -14.71 20.36 -0.33
CA GLU A 104 -15.28 19.03 -0.25
C GLU A 104 -14.15 18.06 -0.49
N GLU A 105 -13.49 17.69 0.61
CA GLU A 105 -12.57 16.58 0.62
C GLU A 105 -13.25 15.36 0.02
N ILE A 106 -12.56 14.70 -0.91
CA ILE A 106 -13.04 13.42 -1.47
C ILE A 106 -13.12 12.34 -0.38
N SER A 107 -12.44 12.55 0.75
CA SER A 107 -12.55 11.71 1.95
C SER A 107 -14.01 11.51 2.38
N GLY A 108 -14.85 12.55 2.27
CA GLY A 108 -16.28 12.50 2.62
C GLY A 108 -17.12 11.64 1.68
N CYS A 109 -16.61 11.33 0.48
CA CYS A 109 -17.26 10.41 -0.47
C CYS A 109 -16.95 8.93 -0.16
N PHE A 110 -16.02 8.66 0.75
CA PHE A 110 -15.59 7.31 1.08
C PHE A 110 -15.96 6.92 2.52
N PRO A 111 -16.22 5.62 2.79
CA PRO A 111 -16.52 5.16 4.13
C PRO A 111 -15.38 5.48 5.10
N GLN A 112 -15.74 5.78 6.35
CA GLN A 112 -14.77 5.84 7.43
C GLN A 112 -14.30 4.42 7.77
N GLU A 113 -13.04 4.26 8.21
CA GLU A 113 -12.50 2.93 8.57
C GLU A 113 -13.33 2.22 9.65
N SER A 114 -13.96 2.98 10.55
CA SER A 114 -14.81 2.46 11.63
C SER A 114 -16.14 1.89 11.16
N SER A 115 -16.62 2.29 9.97
CA SER A 115 -17.91 1.87 9.43
C SER A 115 -17.82 0.79 8.37
N ALA A 116 -16.62 0.46 7.90
CA ALA A 116 -16.41 -0.55 6.86
C ALA A 116 -16.44 -1.96 7.46
N GLU A 117 -17.40 -2.78 7.02
CA GLU A 117 -17.35 -4.23 7.25
C GLU A 117 -16.15 -4.80 6.48
N ARG A 118 -15.24 -5.47 7.19
CA ARG A 118 -13.99 -5.97 6.62
C ARG A 118 -14.07 -7.46 6.36
N GLU A 119 -13.64 -7.86 5.17
CA GLU A 119 -13.46 -9.26 4.82
C GLU A 119 -12.36 -9.89 5.69
N HIS A 120 -12.46 -11.19 5.93
CA HIS A 120 -11.43 -11.94 6.64
C HIS A 120 -10.22 -12.21 5.74
N ILE A 121 -9.04 -12.36 6.34
CA ILE A 121 -7.80 -12.73 5.63
C ILE A 121 -7.96 -14.02 4.81
N SER A 122 -8.79 -14.96 5.28
CA SER A 122 -9.13 -16.20 4.56
C SER A 122 -9.75 -15.99 3.17
N SER A 123 -10.32 -14.82 2.87
CA SER A 123 -10.80 -14.49 1.51
C SER A 123 -9.66 -14.18 0.52
N PHE A 124 -8.45 -13.91 1.02
CA PHE A 124 -7.30 -13.45 0.22
C PHE A 124 -6.10 -14.41 0.27
N VAL A 125 -6.04 -15.27 1.28
CA VAL A 125 -4.94 -16.18 1.58
C VAL A 125 -5.42 -17.62 1.44
N ASP A 126 -4.60 -18.47 0.82
CA ASP A 126 -4.88 -19.90 0.74
C ASP A 126 -4.32 -20.58 1.98
N ALA A 127 -5.20 -20.88 2.94
CA ALA A 127 -4.83 -21.58 4.17
C ALA A 127 -4.32 -23.01 3.92
N SER A 128 -4.61 -23.60 2.76
CA SER A 128 -4.11 -24.93 2.37
C SER A 128 -2.77 -24.88 1.65
N LEU A 129 -2.24 -23.69 1.35
CA LEU A 129 -0.97 -23.51 0.65
C LEU A 129 0.19 -24.05 1.50
N HIS A 130 0.79 -25.14 1.01
CA HIS A 130 1.96 -25.76 1.62
C HIS A 130 3.16 -25.69 0.68
N THR A 131 3.84 -24.54 0.70
CA THR A 131 5.07 -24.32 -0.06
C THR A 131 6.24 -24.16 0.92
N PRO A 132 7.15 -25.17 1.03
CA PRO A 132 8.22 -25.18 2.02
C PRO A 132 9.07 -23.90 2.07
N SER A 133 9.34 -23.29 0.92
CA SER A 133 10.14 -22.05 0.83
C SER A 133 9.49 -20.82 1.48
N LEU A 134 8.19 -20.85 1.78
CA LEU A 134 7.50 -19.73 2.42
C LEU A 134 7.57 -19.78 3.96
N PHE A 135 7.73 -20.97 4.54
CA PHE A 135 7.81 -21.16 5.99
C PHE A 135 9.05 -20.50 6.58
N LEU A 136 8.94 -20.07 7.83
CA LEU A 136 10.06 -19.46 8.54
C LEU A 136 10.90 -20.51 9.24
N ASP A 137 12.21 -20.43 9.06
CA ASP A 137 13.15 -21.28 9.78
C ASP A 137 13.07 -21.03 11.29
N LYS A 138 13.28 -22.10 12.07
CA LYS A 138 13.28 -22.05 13.55
C LYS A 138 14.15 -20.93 14.12
N ASP A 139 15.35 -20.74 13.57
CA ASP A 139 16.29 -19.71 14.01
C ASP A 139 15.74 -18.28 13.80
N VAL A 140 15.00 -18.06 12.71
CA VAL A 140 14.33 -16.79 12.42
C VAL A 140 13.21 -16.55 13.43
N ILE A 141 12.42 -17.59 13.73
CA ILE A 141 11.32 -17.52 14.70
C ILE A 141 11.86 -17.22 16.10
N GLN A 142 12.90 -17.92 16.54
CA GLN A 142 13.53 -17.70 17.84
C GLN A 142 14.09 -16.28 17.98
N ARG A 143 14.74 -15.77 16.94
CA ARG A 143 15.38 -14.45 16.97
C ARG A 143 14.39 -13.30 16.84
N TYR A 144 13.37 -13.44 15.99
CA TYR A 144 12.52 -12.33 15.57
C TYR A 144 11.03 -12.52 15.85
N GLY A 145 10.59 -13.69 16.36
CA GLY A 145 9.18 -14.04 16.54
C GLY A 145 8.36 -13.00 17.29
N ARG A 146 8.93 -12.41 18.36
CA ARG A 146 8.30 -11.32 19.12
C ARG A 146 8.04 -10.04 18.32
N ALA A 147 8.84 -9.79 17.27
CA ALA A 147 8.74 -8.61 16.43
C ALA A 147 7.84 -8.82 15.20
N LEU A 148 7.38 -10.04 14.94
CA LEU A 148 6.53 -10.37 13.81
C LEU A 148 5.11 -9.85 14.04
N ASP A 149 4.54 -9.26 13.00
CA ASP A 149 3.11 -9.03 12.90
C ASP A 149 2.50 -10.27 12.24
N VAL A 150 1.61 -10.96 12.95
CA VAL A 150 1.06 -12.25 12.53
C VAL A 150 -0.45 -12.12 12.27
N ILE A 151 -0.91 -12.72 11.17
CA ILE A 151 -2.32 -12.88 10.82
C ILE A 151 -2.73 -14.34 10.88
N ILE A 152 -4.01 -14.55 11.12
CA ILE A 152 -4.70 -15.84 11.11
C ILE A 152 -5.92 -15.77 10.17
N PRO A 153 -6.56 -16.89 9.81
CA PRO A 153 -7.68 -16.89 8.86
C PRO A 153 -8.82 -15.92 9.18
N SER A 154 -9.12 -15.70 10.47
CA SER A 154 -10.18 -14.80 10.96
C SER A 154 -9.72 -13.35 11.17
N SER A 155 -8.45 -13.03 10.93
CA SER A 155 -7.97 -11.65 11.03
C SER A 155 -8.71 -10.75 10.03
N THR A 156 -9.07 -9.55 10.45
CA THR A 156 -9.67 -8.52 9.58
C THR A 156 -8.68 -7.40 9.25
N ARG A 157 -7.38 -7.66 9.39
CA ARG A 157 -6.29 -6.71 9.11
C ARG A 157 -5.01 -7.45 8.74
N SER A 158 -4.14 -6.74 8.05
CA SER A 158 -2.73 -7.06 7.84
C SER A 158 -1.92 -5.75 7.80
N ALA A 159 -0.63 -5.83 8.08
CA ALA A 159 0.29 -4.73 7.98
C ALA A 159 0.58 -4.36 6.51
N CYS A 160 1.09 -3.16 6.30
CA CYS A 160 1.50 -2.69 4.98
C CYS A 160 2.65 -3.53 4.43
N PHE A 161 2.47 -4.14 3.26
CA PHE A 161 3.53 -4.83 2.55
C PHE A 161 4.43 -3.81 1.83
N THR A 162 5.73 -3.85 2.15
CA THR A 162 6.74 -2.96 1.57
C THR A 162 7.62 -3.72 0.59
N LYS A 163 8.41 -3.00 -0.22
CA LYS A 163 9.38 -3.63 -1.13
C LYS A 163 10.44 -4.50 -0.43
N SER A 164 10.58 -4.34 0.88
CA SER A 164 11.52 -5.07 1.73
C SER A 164 10.95 -6.39 2.26
N TYR A 165 9.68 -6.70 1.99
CA TYR A 165 9.07 -7.97 2.40
C TYR A 165 9.84 -9.16 1.81
N GLY A 166 10.12 -10.15 2.65
CA GLY A 166 10.97 -11.29 2.31
C GLY A 166 12.49 -11.04 2.38
N SER A 167 12.94 -9.77 2.45
CA SER A 167 14.35 -9.42 2.68
C SER A 167 14.63 -8.99 4.13
N TYR A 168 13.65 -8.34 4.78
CA TYR A 168 13.72 -7.94 6.18
C TYR A 168 12.53 -8.51 6.93
N ILE A 169 12.78 -8.93 8.18
CA ILE A 169 11.80 -9.69 8.94
C ILE A 169 10.71 -8.81 9.56
N SER A 170 11.07 -7.70 10.20
CA SER A 170 10.11 -6.84 10.91
C SER A 170 9.77 -5.56 10.14
N GLY A 171 8.54 -5.08 10.31
CA GLY A 171 8.05 -3.81 9.77
C GLY A 171 7.87 -3.79 8.25
N CYS A 172 7.82 -4.95 7.60
CA CYS A 172 7.76 -5.05 6.14
C CYS A 172 6.46 -5.67 5.60
N GLY A 173 5.60 -6.21 6.47
CA GLY A 173 4.37 -6.93 6.15
C GLY A 173 4.03 -7.94 7.25
N SER A 174 2.83 -8.54 7.15
CA SER A 174 2.41 -9.60 8.07
C SER A 174 2.94 -10.98 7.67
N TYR A 175 2.91 -11.92 8.60
CA TYR A 175 3.14 -13.35 8.36
C TYR A 175 1.87 -14.13 8.69
N PHE A 176 1.59 -15.20 7.95
CA PHE A 176 0.40 -16.01 8.14
C PHE A 176 0.70 -17.18 9.07
N CYS A 177 -0.20 -17.40 10.03
CA CYS A 177 -0.20 -18.55 10.93
C CYS A 177 -1.52 -19.31 10.76
N ASP A 178 -1.45 -20.59 10.41
CA ASP A 178 -2.62 -21.47 10.29
C ASP A 178 -3.10 -22.04 11.64
N ARG A 179 -2.40 -21.69 12.73
CA ARG A 179 -2.72 -22.03 14.12
C ARG A 179 -3.22 -20.80 14.89
N PRO A 180 -4.54 -20.54 14.92
CA PRO A 180 -5.12 -19.43 15.67
C PRO A 180 -4.77 -19.40 17.15
N ASP A 181 -4.62 -20.58 17.77
CA ASP A 181 -4.26 -20.73 19.18
C ASP A 181 -2.87 -20.20 19.53
N PHE A 182 -2.00 -20.01 18.54
CA PHE A 182 -0.67 -19.44 18.71
C PHE A 182 -0.61 -17.92 18.56
N VAL A 183 -1.73 -17.27 18.23
CA VAL A 183 -1.75 -15.84 17.92
C VAL A 183 -2.77 -15.10 18.79
N CYS A 184 -2.31 -14.05 19.46
CA CYS A 184 -3.15 -13.12 20.21
C CYS A 184 -2.76 -11.70 19.81
N ASP A 185 -3.75 -10.84 19.50
CA ASP A 185 -3.54 -9.44 19.10
C ASP A 185 -2.45 -9.25 18.02
N SER A 186 -2.49 -10.11 16.99
CA SER A 186 -1.54 -10.10 15.87
C SER A 186 -0.08 -10.41 16.26
N ARG A 187 0.14 -11.05 17.42
CA ARG A 187 1.45 -11.47 17.91
C ARG A 187 1.44 -12.94 18.29
N LEU A 188 2.61 -13.58 18.21
CA LEU A 188 2.77 -14.93 18.73
C LEU A 188 2.65 -14.91 20.26
N THR A 189 1.93 -15.88 20.81
CA THR A 189 1.83 -16.07 22.26
C THR A 189 3.17 -16.50 22.85
N ASN A 190 3.41 -16.24 24.14
CA ASN A 190 4.63 -16.72 24.80
C ASN A 190 4.73 -18.24 24.73
N THR A 191 3.62 -18.96 24.90
CA THR A 191 3.57 -20.43 24.79
C THR A 191 4.04 -20.94 23.42
N ALA A 192 3.67 -20.26 22.33
CA ALA A 192 4.13 -20.62 20.99
C ALA A 192 5.63 -20.32 20.80
N LEU A 193 6.11 -19.21 21.36
CA LEU A 193 7.53 -18.82 21.29
C LEU A 193 8.45 -19.69 22.14
N ASP A 194 7.95 -20.21 23.26
CA ASP A 194 8.71 -21.11 24.15
C ASP A 194 8.93 -22.49 23.50
N ASN A 195 8.09 -22.88 22.53
CA ASN A 195 8.24 -24.11 21.75
C ASN A 195 8.13 -23.83 20.23
N PRO A 196 9.17 -23.24 19.62
CA PRO A 196 9.15 -22.78 18.23
C PRO A 196 9.08 -23.91 17.20
N ASP A 197 9.32 -25.17 17.59
CA ASP A 197 9.16 -26.32 16.70
C ASP A 197 7.71 -26.45 16.20
N ASN A 198 6.74 -26.05 17.03
CA ASN A 198 5.32 -26.02 16.64
C ASN A 198 4.99 -24.93 15.60
N LEU A 199 5.90 -24.00 15.32
CA LEU A 199 5.70 -22.90 14.39
C LEU A 199 6.35 -23.11 13.02
N VAL A 200 7.29 -24.05 12.89
CA VAL A 200 8.09 -24.24 11.65
C VAL A 200 7.21 -24.57 10.45
N GLU A 201 6.13 -25.34 10.65
CA GLU A 201 5.17 -25.70 9.59
C GLU A 201 3.83 -24.94 9.70
N ALA A 202 3.73 -23.98 10.62
CA ALA A 202 2.52 -23.20 10.84
C ALA A 202 2.68 -21.73 10.44
N LEU A 203 3.91 -21.18 10.55
CA LEU A 203 4.20 -19.76 10.36
C LEU A 203 4.97 -19.53 9.06
N ARG A 204 4.35 -18.81 8.13
CA ARG A 204 4.92 -18.55 6.81
C ARG A 204 4.77 -17.11 6.34
N ARG A 205 5.59 -16.75 5.38
CA ARG A 205 5.34 -15.58 4.51
C ARG A 205 4.06 -15.81 3.70
N LEU A 206 3.36 -14.72 3.38
CA LEU A 206 2.35 -14.76 2.34
C LEU A 206 3.07 -14.85 1.00
N SER A 207 2.58 -15.71 0.10
CA SER A 207 3.11 -15.81 -1.26
C SER A 207 2.91 -14.49 -2.03
N PRO A 208 3.64 -14.27 -3.14
CA PRO A 208 3.40 -13.08 -3.97
C PRO A 208 1.95 -12.99 -4.46
N ARG A 209 1.31 -14.13 -4.75
CA ARG A 209 -0.09 -14.17 -5.18
C ARG A 209 -1.04 -13.72 -4.07
N GLU A 210 -0.81 -14.14 -2.83
CA GLU A 210 -1.61 -13.73 -1.68
C GLU A 210 -1.43 -12.24 -1.35
N VAL A 211 -0.19 -11.72 -1.45
CA VAL A 211 0.07 -10.28 -1.33
C VAL A 211 -0.64 -9.50 -2.45
N ALA A 212 -0.61 -10.00 -3.68
CA ALA A 212 -1.31 -9.39 -4.81
C ALA A 212 -2.85 -9.42 -4.62
N ASN A 213 -3.40 -10.47 -4.02
CA ASN A 213 -4.83 -10.54 -3.65
C ASN A 213 -5.19 -9.44 -2.64
N LEU A 214 -4.38 -9.23 -1.60
CA LEU A 214 -4.58 -8.14 -0.63
C LEU A 214 -4.44 -6.76 -1.28
N MET A 215 -3.68 -6.63 -2.37
CA MET A 215 -3.62 -5.44 -3.20
C MET A 215 -4.75 -5.34 -4.24
N CYS A 216 -5.67 -6.31 -4.23
CA CYS A 216 -6.84 -6.43 -5.11
C CYS A 216 -6.48 -6.56 -6.59
N PHE A 217 -5.32 -7.12 -6.91
CA PHE A 217 -5.00 -7.48 -8.30
C PHE A 217 -5.97 -8.57 -8.79
N PRO A 218 -6.39 -8.52 -10.07
CA PRO A 218 -7.23 -9.54 -10.68
C PRO A 218 -6.68 -10.97 -10.52
N LYS A 219 -7.57 -11.97 -10.59
CA LYS A 219 -7.19 -13.39 -10.43
C LYS A 219 -6.31 -13.89 -11.58
N ASP A 220 -6.48 -13.32 -12.76
CA ASP A 220 -5.70 -13.54 -13.98
C ASP A 220 -4.40 -12.71 -14.02
N PHE A 221 -4.07 -11.95 -12.96
CA PHE A 221 -2.75 -11.36 -12.83
C PHE A 221 -1.73 -12.45 -12.48
N GLU A 222 -0.85 -12.77 -13.42
CA GLU A 222 0.15 -13.82 -13.26
C GLU A 222 1.55 -13.25 -12.98
N VAL A 223 2.36 -14.02 -12.27
CA VAL A 223 3.79 -13.73 -12.08
C VAL A 223 4.51 -14.14 -13.36
N PRO A 224 5.30 -13.25 -14.00
CA PRO A 224 6.08 -13.64 -15.17
C PRO A 224 7.08 -14.75 -14.81
N PRO A 225 7.32 -15.73 -15.71
CA PRO A 225 8.08 -16.93 -15.40
C PRO A 225 9.53 -16.66 -14.96
N ASP A 226 10.13 -15.56 -15.44
CA ASP A 226 11.52 -15.19 -15.16
C ASP A 226 11.68 -14.29 -13.92
N VAL A 227 10.61 -14.09 -13.14
CA VAL A 227 10.61 -13.20 -11.98
C VAL A 227 10.55 -14.01 -10.69
N SER A 228 11.57 -13.86 -9.86
CA SER A 228 11.61 -14.48 -8.54
C SER A 228 10.57 -13.88 -7.58
N ASP A 229 10.15 -14.65 -6.57
CA ASP A 229 9.30 -14.16 -5.47
C ASP A 229 9.84 -12.87 -4.84
N ARG A 230 11.17 -12.77 -4.68
CA ARG A 230 11.81 -11.57 -4.12
C ARG A 230 11.58 -10.34 -4.99
N GLN A 231 11.72 -10.47 -6.30
CA GLN A 231 11.44 -9.39 -7.25
C GLN A 231 9.94 -9.05 -7.25
N MET A 232 9.07 -10.06 -7.17
CA MET A 232 7.63 -9.82 -7.06
C MET A 232 7.26 -9.06 -5.78
N TYR A 233 7.82 -9.40 -4.62
CA TYR A 233 7.58 -8.63 -3.39
C TYR A 233 8.07 -7.19 -3.51
N GLN A 234 9.18 -6.94 -4.21
CA GLN A 234 9.66 -5.59 -4.47
C GLN A 234 8.68 -4.79 -5.34
N CYS A 235 8.18 -5.40 -6.41
CA CYS A 235 7.18 -4.80 -7.31
C CYS A 235 5.86 -4.53 -6.57
N LEU A 236 5.29 -5.55 -5.92
CA LEU A 236 4.05 -5.45 -5.16
C LEU A 236 4.18 -4.44 -4.02
N GLY A 237 5.30 -4.47 -3.28
CA GLY A 237 5.55 -3.55 -2.18
C GLY A 237 5.55 -2.07 -2.59
N ASN A 238 5.91 -1.75 -3.85
CA ASN A 238 5.83 -0.41 -4.43
C ASN A 238 4.52 -0.14 -5.21
N SER A 239 3.63 -1.13 -5.30
CA SER A 239 2.41 -1.04 -6.10
C SER A 239 1.29 -0.28 -5.38
N ILE A 240 0.18 -0.06 -6.08
CA ILE A 240 -1.05 0.53 -5.55
C ILE A 240 -2.01 -0.55 -5.05
N ASN A 241 -3.05 -0.16 -4.30
CA ASN A 241 -4.22 -1.01 -4.10
C ASN A 241 -5.24 -0.73 -5.22
N VAL A 242 -5.56 -1.75 -6.02
CA VAL A 242 -6.41 -1.63 -7.20
C VAL A 242 -7.84 -1.25 -6.84
N ARG A 243 -8.38 -1.76 -5.72
CA ARG A 243 -9.75 -1.46 -5.28
C ARG A 243 -9.91 0.01 -4.90
N VAL A 244 -8.96 0.56 -4.14
CA VAL A 244 -8.94 1.99 -3.77
C VAL A 244 -8.90 2.87 -5.02
N VAL A 245 -7.91 2.64 -5.90
CA VAL A 245 -7.74 3.43 -7.13
C VAL A 245 -8.94 3.31 -8.06
N SER A 246 -9.52 2.12 -8.21
CA SER A 246 -10.73 1.92 -9.02
C SER A 246 -11.93 2.70 -8.46
N SER A 247 -12.06 2.82 -7.14
CA SER A 247 -13.15 3.54 -6.49
C SER A 247 -13.02 5.04 -6.72
N ILE A 248 -11.80 5.57 -6.63
CA ILE A 248 -11.48 6.95 -7.02
C ILE A 248 -11.81 7.18 -8.50
N LEU A 249 -11.32 6.34 -9.41
CA LEU A 249 -11.54 6.53 -10.85
C LEU A 249 -13.03 6.48 -11.21
N ARG A 250 -13.82 5.60 -10.59
CA ARG A 250 -15.28 5.57 -10.80
C ARG A 250 -15.94 6.87 -10.36
N LEU A 251 -15.55 7.43 -9.22
CA LEU A 251 -16.04 8.73 -8.78
C LEU A 251 -15.74 9.79 -9.85
N LEU A 252 -14.52 9.83 -10.39
CA LEU A 252 -14.07 10.86 -11.34
C LEU A 252 -14.66 10.76 -12.74
N LEU A 253 -14.91 9.54 -13.22
CA LEU A 253 -15.39 9.32 -14.58
C LEU A 253 -16.93 9.32 -14.68
N HIS A 254 -17.62 9.18 -13.56
CA HIS A 254 -19.09 9.17 -13.48
C HIS A 254 -19.68 10.40 -12.77
N SER A 255 -18.86 11.39 -12.43
CA SER A 255 -19.30 12.75 -12.04
C SER A 255 -19.17 13.73 -13.21
#